data_AF-C5K8U6-F1
#
_entry.id   AF-C5K8U6-F1
#
_cell.length_a   1.000
_cell.length_b   1.000
_cell.length_c   1.000
_cell.angle_alpha   90.00
_cell.angle_beta   90.00
_cell.angle_gamma   90.00
#
_symmetry.space_group_name_H-M   'P 1'
#
loop_
_entity.id
_entity.type
_entity.pdbx_description
1 polymer ?
#
loop_
_entity_poly.entity_id
_entity_poly.type
_entity_poly.pdbx_seq_one_letter_code
_entity_poly.pdbx_strand_id
1 'polypeptide(L)'
;MTASGESRLEKANKKSPFVQIMQLAIPNMISFLVMYSIFVITIFFVSATNDSHMLGAIGLGSVIQNVFGFSIGVGLMSVLDTLVSQAVGAGNPHLGLIYFNRARIVGTIAFVPCFIIMFYTEPILLWMNQDPLTSKLAAE
;
A
#
# COMPACT_ATOMS: atom_id res chain seq x y z
N MET A 1 -18.62 18.48 -25.91
CA MET A 1 -17.38 18.07 -25.22
C MET A 1 -16.74 16.80 -25.82
N THR A 2 -17.18 16.32 -26.98
CA THR A 2 -16.80 15.01 -27.55
C THR A 2 -15.58 15.05 -28.49
N ALA A 3 -15.33 16.14 -29.22
CA ALA A 3 -14.24 16.22 -30.21
C ALA A 3 -12.81 16.22 -29.62
N SER A 4 -12.63 16.72 -28.38
CA SER A 4 -11.30 16.73 -27.73
C SER A 4 -10.91 15.37 -27.17
N GLY A 5 -11.88 14.54 -26.77
CA GLY A 5 -11.66 13.17 -26.31
C GLY A 5 -11.20 12.24 -27.44
N GLU A 6 -11.86 12.33 -28.59
CA GLU A 6 -11.57 11.49 -29.77
C GLU A 6 -10.15 11.72 -30.32
N SER A 7 -9.69 12.97 -30.39
CA SER A 7 -8.32 13.29 -30.86
C SER A 7 -7.20 12.81 -29.93
N ARG A 8 -7.46 12.62 -28.63
CA ARG A 8 -6.51 12.07 -27.66
C ARG A 8 -6.46 10.55 -27.75
N LEU A 9 -7.59 9.91 -28.00
CA LEU A 9 -7.67 8.45 -28.22
C LEU A 9 -6.98 8.05 -29.53
N GLU A 10 -7.16 8.83 -30.60
CA GLU A 10 -6.51 8.56 -31.89
C GLU A 10 -4.98 8.72 -31.85
N LYS A 11 -4.47 9.73 -31.11
CA LYS A 11 -3.03 9.89 -30.88
C LYS A 11 -2.42 8.83 -29.94
N ALA A 12 -3.19 8.34 -28.97
CA ALA A 12 -2.78 7.21 -28.13
C ALA A 12 -2.74 5.90 -28.93
N ASN A 13 -3.68 5.71 -29.85
CA ASN A 13 -3.83 4.51 -30.68
C ASN A 13 -2.72 4.30 -31.73
N LYS A 14 -1.83 5.28 -31.95
CA LYS A 14 -0.70 5.16 -32.88
C LYS A 14 0.54 4.50 -32.26
N LYS A 15 0.63 4.40 -30.92
CA LYS A 15 1.74 3.73 -30.24
C LYS A 15 1.45 2.23 -30.11
N SER A 16 2.46 1.38 -30.36
CA SER A 16 2.30 -0.06 -30.17
C SER A 16 1.88 -0.37 -28.73
N PRO A 17 1.01 -1.38 -28.50
CA PRO A 17 0.53 -1.74 -27.16
C PRO A 17 1.67 -1.96 -26.16
N PHE A 18 2.79 -2.52 -26.63
CA PHE A 18 4.01 -2.70 -25.85
C PHE A 18 4.56 -1.38 -25.29
N VAL A 19 4.64 -0.33 -26.10
CA VAL A 19 5.17 0.98 -25.67
C VAL A 19 4.24 1.63 -24.64
N GLN A 20 2.93 1.44 -24.75
CA GLN A 20 1.96 1.99 -23.78
C GLN A 20 2.10 1.32 -22.40
N ILE A 21 2.24 0.00 -22.37
CA ILE A 21 2.47 -0.76 -21.14
C ILE A 21 3.81 -0.35 -20.52
N MET A 22 4.89 -0.25 -21.30
CA MET A 22 6.18 0.19 -20.77
C MET A 22 6.14 1.62 -20.22
N GLN A 23 5.42 2.52 -20.88
CA GLN A 23 5.29 3.91 -20.42
C GLN A 23 4.58 4.02 -19.05
N LEU A 24 3.72 3.05 -18.70
CA LEU A 24 3.07 2.97 -17.39
C LEU A 24 3.90 2.16 -16.37
N ALA A 25 4.49 1.05 -16.80
CA ALA A 25 5.21 0.13 -15.93
C ALA A 25 6.53 0.71 -15.41
N ILE A 26 7.31 1.38 -16.27
CA ILE A 26 8.62 1.95 -15.89
C ILE A 26 8.52 2.93 -14.70
N PRO A 27 7.67 3.97 -14.73
CA PRO A 27 7.57 4.89 -13.59
C PRO A 27 7.08 4.15 -12.33
N ASN A 28 6.14 3.20 -12.47
CA ASN A 28 5.64 2.43 -11.33
C ASN A 28 6.74 1.56 -10.70
N MET A 29 7.57 0.89 -11.50
CA MET A 29 8.71 0.10 -11.02
C MET A 29 9.72 0.98 -10.26
N ILE A 30 10.01 2.18 -10.78
CA ILE A 30 10.90 3.13 -10.10
C ILE A 30 10.28 3.56 -8.77
N SER A 31 8.98 3.87 -8.73
CA SER A 31 8.28 4.22 -7.49
C SER A 31 8.37 3.12 -6.44
N PHE A 32 8.13 1.86 -6.82
CA PHE A 32 8.29 0.72 -5.90
C PHE A 32 9.74 0.56 -5.43
N LEU A 33 10.72 0.70 -6.32
CA LEU A 33 12.13 0.58 -5.96
C LEU A 33 12.54 1.66 -4.94
N VAL A 34 12.13 2.90 -5.15
CA VAL A 34 12.39 4.02 -4.23
C VAL A 34 11.66 3.82 -2.90
N MET A 35 10.42 3.32 -2.92
CA MET A 35 9.68 3.04 -1.70
C MET A 35 10.36 1.95 -0.86
N TYR A 36 10.81 0.86 -1.46
CA TYR A 36 11.50 -0.22 -0.75
C TYR A 36 12.91 0.17 -0.30
N SER A 37 13.61 1.04 -1.04
CA SER A 37 14.95 1.47 -0.65
C SER A 37 14.96 2.22 0.67
N ILE A 38 13.92 3.02 0.97
CA ILE A 38 13.77 3.70 2.26
C ILE A 38 13.80 2.68 3.40
N PHE A 39 13.05 1.58 3.27
CA PHE A 39 13.01 0.53 4.27
C PHE A 39 14.37 -0.15 4.47
N VAL A 40 15.05 -0.49 3.38
CA VAL A 40 16.39 -1.10 3.41
C VAL A 40 17.41 -0.17 4.07
N ILE A 41 17.39 1.12 3.75
CA ILE A 41 18.27 2.12 4.34
C ILE A 41 18.01 2.23 5.84
N THR A 42 16.74 2.30 6.27
CA THR A 42 16.39 2.33 7.70
C THR A 42 16.94 1.12 8.46
N ILE A 43 16.75 -0.09 7.94
CA ILE A 43 17.31 -1.30 8.55
C ILE A 43 18.83 -1.28 8.58
N PHE A 44 19.48 -0.82 7.51
CA PHE A 44 20.93 -0.73 7.45
C PHE A 44 21.51 0.18 8.54
N PHE A 45 20.92 1.37 8.73
CA PHE A 45 21.33 2.30 9.79
C PHE A 45 21.10 1.72 11.19
N VAL A 46 19.96 1.08 11.41
CA VAL A 46 19.66 0.44 12.69
C VAL A 46 20.60 -0.72 12.95
N SER A 47 20.90 -1.52 11.94
CA SER A 47 21.87 -2.62 12.06
C SER A 47 23.27 -2.13 12.41
N ALA A 48 23.65 -0.91 12.02
CA ALA A 48 24.95 -0.34 12.35
C ALA A 48 25.09 0.03 13.84
N THR A 49 23.98 0.16 14.58
CA THR A 49 24.00 0.48 16.02
C THR A 49 24.37 -0.72 16.92
N ASN A 50 24.48 -1.93 16.36
CA ASN A 50 24.72 -3.19 17.07
C ASN A 50 23.72 -3.48 18.22
N ASP A 51 22.59 -2.77 18.29
CA ASP A 51 21.51 -3.04 19.22
C ASP A 51 20.56 -4.09 18.64
N SER A 52 20.73 -5.33 19.09
CA SER A 52 19.88 -6.45 18.68
C SER A 52 18.42 -6.29 19.10
N HIS A 53 18.14 -5.59 20.20
CA HIS A 53 16.77 -5.34 20.64
C HIS A 53 16.06 -4.34 19.74
N MET A 54 16.76 -3.29 19.31
CA MET A 54 16.22 -2.29 18.40
C MET A 54 15.98 -2.87 16.99
N LEU A 55 16.90 -3.72 16.50
CA LEU A 55 16.72 -4.40 15.22
C LEU A 55 15.51 -5.35 15.25
N GLY A 56 15.36 -6.13 16.33
CA GLY A 56 14.20 -6.99 16.55
C GLY A 56 12.89 -6.21 16.64
N ALA A 57 12.91 -5.07 17.32
CA ALA A 57 11.75 -4.21 17.50
C ALA A 57 11.24 -3.66 16.17
N ILE A 58 12.14 -3.11 15.34
CA ILE A 58 11.78 -2.61 14.00
C ILE A 58 11.24 -3.73 13.12
N GLY A 59 11.85 -4.93 13.17
CA GLY A 59 11.37 -6.09 12.43
C GLY A 59 9.94 -6.47 12.83
N LEU A 60 9.68 -6.63 14.13
CA LEU A 60 8.36 -7.00 14.65
C LEU A 60 7.31 -5.91 14.39
N GLY A 61 7.63 -4.65 14.65
CA GLY A 61 6.76 -3.51 14.38
C GLY A 61 6.40 -3.43 12.88
N SER A 62 7.38 -3.64 12.00
CA SER A 62 7.17 -3.67 10.55
C SER A 62 6.25 -4.81 10.12
N VAL A 63 6.37 -5.99 10.73
CA VAL A 63 5.48 -7.13 10.44
C VAL A 63 4.06 -6.81 10.88
N ILE A 64 3.86 -6.29 12.09
CA ILE A 64 2.56 -5.90 12.61
C ILE A 64 1.92 -4.83 11.70
N GLN A 65 2.68 -3.81 11.32
CA GLN A 65 2.22 -2.77 10.41
C GLN A 65 1.89 -3.32 9.02
N ASN A 66 2.67 -4.27 8.49
CA ASN A 66 2.38 -4.88 7.19
C ASN A 66 1.11 -5.73 7.23
N VAL A 67 0.98 -6.60 8.24
CA VAL A 67 -0.14 -7.55 8.35
C VAL A 67 -1.44 -6.82 8.68
N PHE A 68 -1.44 -6.00 9.72
CA PHE A 68 -2.66 -5.35 10.21
C PHE A 68 -2.94 -4.00 9.56
N GLY A 69 -1.92 -3.29 9.05
CA GLY A 69 -2.08 -1.99 8.40
C GLY A 69 -2.13 -2.09 6.88
N PHE A 70 -0.97 -2.32 6.24
CA PHE A 70 -0.84 -2.23 4.79
C PHE A 70 -1.67 -3.28 4.02
N SER A 71 -1.71 -4.54 4.49
CA SER A 71 -2.34 -5.63 3.73
C SER A 71 -3.80 -5.36 3.41
N ILE A 72 -4.55 -4.76 4.35
CA ILE A 72 -5.96 -4.44 4.14
C ILE A 72 -6.12 -3.33 3.10
N GLY A 73 -5.31 -2.27 3.19
CA GLY A 73 -5.32 -1.17 2.24
C GLY A 73 -4.95 -1.62 0.83
N VAL A 74 -3.89 -2.42 0.69
CA VAL A 74 -3.43 -2.98 -0.59
C VAL A 74 -4.49 -3.91 -1.19
N GLY A 75 -5.11 -4.78 -0.39
CA GLY A 75 -6.17 -5.67 -0.85
C GLY A 75 -7.38 -4.89 -1.39
N LEU A 76 -7.79 -3.83 -0.67
CA LEU A 76 -8.88 -2.97 -1.12
C LEU A 76 -8.53 -2.20 -2.41
N MET A 77 -7.31 -1.67 -2.52
CA MET A 77 -6.83 -1.00 -3.73
C MET A 77 -6.78 -1.96 -4.94
N SER A 78 -6.34 -3.20 -4.74
CA SER A 78 -6.29 -4.21 -5.81
C SER A 78 -7.68 -4.51 -6.40
N VAL A 79 -8.68 -4.66 -5.53
CA VAL A 79 -10.08 -4.85 -5.96
C VAL A 79 -10.61 -3.59 -6.65
N LEU A 80 -10.30 -2.41 -6.11
CA LEU A 80 -10.70 -1.14 -6.70
C LEU A 80 -10.13 -0.93 -8.10
N ASP A 81 -8.83 -1.18 -8.32
CA ASP A 81 -8.19 -1.05 -9.63
C ASP A 81 -8.90 -1.91 -10.67
N THR A 82 -9.30 -3.12 -10.28
CA THR A 82 -10.11 -4.01 -11.12
C THR A 82 -11.50 -3.42 -11.37
N LEU A 83 -12.26 -3.07 -10.33
CA LEU A 83 -13.64 -2.58 -10.49
C LEU A 83 -13.72 -1.25 -11.26
N VAL A 84 -12.78 -0.34 -11.03
CA VAL A 84 -12.71 0.96 -11.71
C VAL A 84 -12.31 0.78 -13.17
N SER A 85 -11.29 -0.04 -13.46
CA SER A 85 -10.89 -0.33 -14.85
C SER A 85 -12.03 -1.00 -15.63
N GLN A 86 -12.77 -1.92 -15.01
CA GLN A 86 -13.95 -2.54 -15.60
C GLN A 86 -15.08 -1.53 -15.83
N ALA A 87 -15.38 -0.67 -14.86
CA ALA A 87 -16.43 0.35 -15.00
C ALA A 87 -16.12 1.37 -16.11
N VAL A 88 -14.86 1.80 -16.19
CA VAL A 88 -14.39 2.70 -17.25
C VAL A 88 -14.39 1.98 -18.61
N GLY A 89 -13.94 0.73 -18.67
CA GLY A 89 -13.98 -0.10 -19.88
C GLY A 89 -15.39 -0.37 -20.40
N ALA A 90 -16.38 -0.46 -19.51
CA ALA A 90 -17.80 -0.59 -19.85
C ALA A 90 -18.48 0.75 -20.25
N GLY A 91 -17.71 1.84 -20.35
CA GLY A 91 -18.24 3.17 -20.70
C GLY A 91 -19.02 3.86 -19.59
N ASN A 92 -18.90 3.38 -18.33
CA ASN A 92 -19.60 3.95 -17.17
C ASN A 92 -18.61 4.44 -16.10
N PRO A 93 -17.91 5.56 -16.34
CA PRO A 93 -16.96 6.11 -15.36
C PRO A 93 -17.65 6.59 -14.06
N HIS A 94 -18.94 6.92 -14.12
CA HIS A 94 -19.71 7.31 -12.93
C HIS A 94 -19.81 6.15 -11.93
N LEU A 95 -20.00 4.92 -12.42
CA LEU A 95 -19.98 3.72 -11.59
C LEU A 95 -18.62 3.51 -10.91
N GLY A 96 -17.51 3.82 -11.59
CA GLY A 96 -16.17 3.80 -10.99
C GLY A 96 -16.03 4.77 -9.81
N LEU A 97 -16.60 5.97 -9.91
CA LEU A 97 -16.63 6.94 -8.81
C LEU A 97 -17.48 6.44 -7.62
N ILE A 98 -18.57 5.72 -7.89
CA ILE A 98 -19.39 5.09 -6.85
C ILE A 98 -18.58 4.00 -6.13
N TYR A 99 -17.86 3.14 -6.86
CA TYR A 99 -17.00 2.13 -6.26
C TYR A 99 -15.91 2.75 -5.39
N PHE A 100 -15.27 3.83 -5.85
CA PHE A 100 -14.26 4.54 -5.07
C PHE A 100 -14.81 5.11 -3.76
N ASN A 101 -15.99 5.75 -3.79
CA ASN A 101 -16.62 6.26 -2.56
C ASN A 101 -17.02 5.14 -1.59
N ARG A 102 -17.54 4.03 -2.10
CA ARG A 102 -17.88 2.86 -1.28
C ARG A 102 -16.63 2.27 -0.63
N ALA A 103 -15.56 2.09 -1.39
CA ALA A 103 -14.30 1.60 -0.86
C ALA A 103 -13.68 2.55 0.16
N ARG A 104 -13.82 3.88 0.00
CA ARG A 104 -13.41 4.82 1.06
C ARG A 104 -14.14 4.54 2.37
N ILE A 105 -15.46 4.36 2.33
CA ILE A 105 -16.26 4.07 3.53
C ILE A 105 -15.85 2.72 4.13
N VAL A 106 -15.77 1.67 3.31
CA VAL A 106 -15.35 0.33 3.75
C VAL A 106 -13.94 0.36 4.33
N GLY A 107 -13.03 1.08 3.69
CA GLY A 107 -11.66 1.30 4.14
C GLY A 107 -11.63 1.99 5.50
N THR A 108 -12.34 3.10 5.67
CA THR A 108 -12.42 3.79 6.96
C THR A 108 -12.93 2.88 8.07
N ILE A 109 -13.97 2.09 7.81
CA ILE A 109 -14.50 1.12 8.79
C ILE A 109 -13.48 0.02 9.08
N ALA A 110 -12.81 -0.51 8.06
CA ALA A 110 -11.81 -1.57 8.21
C ALA A 110 -10.55 -1.09 8.93
N PHE A 111 -10.18 0.19 8.81
CA PHE A 111 -9.04 0.76 9.53
C PHE A 111 -9.29 0.90 11.03
N VAL A 112 -10.53 1.06 11.50
CA VAL A 112 -10.84 1.17 12.93
C VAL A 112 -10.30 -0.02 13.74
N PRO A 113 -10.63 -1.30 13.43
CA PRO A 113 -10.07 -2.43 14.15
C PRO A 113 -8.55 -2.56 13.96
N CYS A 114 -7.99 -2.18 12.82
CA CYS A 114 -6.54 -2.18 12.59
C CYS A 114 -5.81 -1.23 13.55
N PHE A 115 -6.33 -0.01 13.70
CA PHE A 115 -5.78 0.96 14.65
C PHE A 115 -5.86 0.42 16.08
N ILE A 116 -6.99 -0.19 16.46
CA ILE A 116 -7.13 -0.80 17.79
C ILE A 116 -6.04 -1.86 17.99
N ILE A 117 -5.84 -2.77 17.04
CA ILE A 117 -4.79 -3.80 17.14
C ILE A 117 -3.41 -3.16 17.24
N MET A 118 -3.12 -2.12 16.46
CA MET A 118 -1.84 -1.41 16.52
C MET A 118 -1.62 -0.70 17.86
N PHE A 119 -2.65 -0.14 18.49
CA PHE A 119 -2.55 0.42 19.84
C PHE A 119 -2.21 -0.63 20.91
N TYR A 120 -2.61 -1.88 20.69
CA TYR A 120 -2.29 -3.01 21.57
C TYR A 120 -1.05 -3.80 21.13
N THR A 121 -0.17 -3.22 20.30
CA THR A 121 1.05 -3.89 19.81
C THR A 121 1.94 -4.41 20.94
N GLU A 122 2.26 -3.58 21.94
CA GLU A 122 3.10 -3.98 23.08
C GLU A 122 2.50 -5.17 23.86
N PRO A 123 1.23 -5.12 24.35
CA PRO A 123 0.66 -6.26 25.08
C PRO A 123 0.47 -7.50 24.22
N ILE A 124 0.23 -7.37 22.90
CA ILE A 124 0.17 -8.51 21.99
C ILE A 124 1.55 -9.19 21.91
N LEU A 125 2.62 -8.41 21.77
CA LEU A 125 3.99 -8.94 21.70
C LEU A 125 4.41 -9.60 23.02
N LEU A 126 4.07 -8.98 24.16
CA LEU A 126 4.29 -9.58 25.48
C LEU A 126 3.53 -10.90 25.65
N TRP A 127 2.29 -10.99 25.16
CA TRP A 127 1.51 -12.21 25.18
C TRP A 127 2.12 -13.32 24.30
N MET A 128 2.76 -12.94 23.20
CA MET A 128 3.57 -13.83 22.36
C MET A 128 4.94 -14.17 22.98
N ASN A 129 5.17 -13.81 24.24
CA ASN A 129 6.37 -14.10 25.00
C ASN A 129 7.64 -13.46 24.39
N GLN A 130 7.50 -12.30 23.75
CA GLN A 130 8.61 -11.46 23.31
C GLN A 130 9.24 -10.69 24.48
N ASP A 131 10.49 -10.29 24.31
CA ASP A 131 11.22 -9.51 25.30
C ASP A 131 10.51 -8.16 25.57
N PRO A 132 10.37 -7.72 26.84
CA PRO A 132 9.64 -6.49 27.17
C PRO A 132 10.26 -5.22 26.59
N LEU A 133 11.60 -5.15 26.51
CA LEU A 133 12.28 -3.98 25.94
C LEU A 133 12.01 -3.90 24.43
N THR A 134 12.15 -5.02 23.73
CA THR A 134 11.83 -5.12 22.30
C THR A 134 10.34 -4.86 22.02
N SER A 135 9.44 -5.34 22.87
CA SER A 135 7.98 -5.14 22.72
C SER A 135 7.58 -3.68 22.87
N LYS A 136 8.19 -2.97 23.83
CA LYS A 136 7.99 -1.54 24.02
C LYS A 136 8.54 -0.75 22.85
N LEU A 137 9.78 -1.02 22.42
CA LEU A 137 10.42 -0.36 21.28
C LEU A 137 9.69 -0.62 19.95
N ALA A 138 8.98 -1.74 19.82
CA ALA A 138 8.21 -2.07 18.62
C ALA A 138 6.84 -1.36 18.56
N ALA A 139 6.36 -0.85 19.71
CA ALA A 139 5.09 -0.14 19.83
C ALA A 139 5.25 1.40 19.77
N GLU A 140 6.49 1.90 19.88
CA GLU A 140 6.87 3.31 19.66
C GLU A 140 6.98 3.64 18.17
#